data_AF-A0AAW9K6N9-F1
#
_entry.id   AF-A0AAW9K6N9-F1
#
_cell.length_a   1.000
_cell.length_b   1.000
_cell.length_c   1.000
_cell.angle_alpha   90.00
_cell.angle_beta   90.00
_cell.angle_gamma   90.00
#
_symmetry.space_group_name_H-M   'P 1'
#
loop_
_entity.id
_entity.type
_entity.pdbx_description
1 polymer ?
#
loop_
_entity_poly.entity_id
_entity_poly.type
_entity_poly.pdbx_seq_one_letter_code
_entity_poly.pdbx_strand_id
1 'polypeptide(L)'
;MKKLLSLGLTGLMLITLTACASPNKDSSTNKKSDTSSEHSESENDSDDYPYTPSDESSEQEINSDSRVGESVEFENGLIVTIDSVEDSSEEPNGDISGHLVKVVATFDNQTGNPLKVNGHRVSLYDSERNKAELDSKDYYSETIATGMKGTGAFYFDSIEHAPYSVIIGDATWITD
;
A
#
# COMPACT_ATOMS: atom_id res chain seq x y z
N MET A 1 44.63 38.86 8.64
CA MET A 1 43.84 39.98 8.05
C MET A 1 42.41 39.82 8.53
N LYS A 2 41.76 40.93 8.92
CA LYS A 2 40.50 40.99 9.70
C LYS A 2 39.38 41.61 8.85
N LYS A 3 38.17 41.01 8.94
CA LYS A 3 36.80 41.53 8.66
C LYS A 3 36.47 41.76 7.15
N LEU A 4 35.24 41.64 6.63
CA LEU A 4 33.85 41.91 7.08
C LEU A 4 32.89 40.95 6.31
N LEU A 5 31.85 40.29 6.86
CA LEU A 5 30.52 40.74 7.32
C LEU A 5 29.65 41.50 6.30
N SER A 6 28.62 40.82 5.75
CA SER A 6 27.32 41.35 5.27
C SER A 6 26.39 40.13 5.03
N LEU A 7 25.26 39.86 5.70
CA LEU A 7 24.05 40.61 6.10
C LEU A 7 22.88 40.44 5.09
N GLY A 8 21.72 40.00 5.60
CA GLY A 8 20.37 40.12 5.00
C GLY A 8 19.86 38.83 4.35
N LEU A 9 18.60 38.39 4.50
CA LEU A 9 17.39 39.09 4.91
C LEU A 9 16.33 38.05 5.35
N THR A 10 15.72 38.28 6.51
CA THR A 10 14.57 37.58 7.07
C THR A 10 13.28 37.87 6.30
N GLY A 11 12.51 36.84 5.96
CA GLY A 11 11.13 36.95 5.48
C GLY A 11 10.19 36.14 6.38
N LEU A 12 9.52 36.83 7.30
CA LEU A 12 8.53 36.27 8.23
C LEU A 12 7.15 36.43 7.58
N MET A 13 6.50 35.33 7.19
CA MET A 13 5.15 35.37 6.62
C MET A 13 4.12 34.98 7.69
N LEU A 14 3.36 35.97 8.15
CA LEU A 14 2.17 35.82 9.01
C LEU A 14 0.98 35.42 8.14
N ILE A 15 0.35 34.29 8.44
CA ILE A 15 -0.97 33.93 7.90
C ILE A 15 -1.99 34.14 9.02
N THR A 16 -2.89 35.10 8.85
CA THR A 16 -4.06 35.30 9.70
C THR A 16 -5.25 34.55 9.11
N LEU A 17 -5.78 33.56 9.83
CA LEU A 17 -7.07 32.94 9.52
C LEU A 17 -8.17 33.67 10.29
N THR A 18 -9.08 34.30 9.55
CA THR A 18 -10.32 34.87 10.07
C THR A 18 -11.43 33.84 9.85
N ALA A 19 -11.98 33.27 10.92
CA ALA A 19 -13.17 32.42 10.86
C ALA A 19 -14.30 33.09 11.66
N CYS A 20 -15.31 33.57 10.94
CA CYS A 20 -16.59 33.99 11.50
C CYS A 20 -17.70 33.21 10.80
N ALA A 21 -18.38 32.32 11.52
CA ALA A 21 -19.80 32.01 11.33
C ALA A 21 -20.34 31.21 12.53
N SER A 22 -21.33 31.78 13.20
CA SER A 22 -22.30 31.16 14.13
C SER A 22 -23.69 31.76 13.79
N PRO A 23 -24.86 31.32 14.29
CA PRO A 23 -25.23 30.11 15.06
C PRO A 23 -26.58 29.41 14.63
N ASN A 24 -26.91 28.29 15.30
CA ASN A 24 -28.24 27.81 15.78
C ASN A 24 -29.40 27.39 14.81
N LYS A 25 -29.91 26.15 14.97
CA LYS A 25 -31.21 25.82 15.64
C LYS A 25 -31.61 24.34 15.58
N ASP A 26 -31.89 23.79 16.77
CA ASP A 26 -32.91 22.79 17.19
C ASP A 26 -33.64 21.93 16.14
N SER A 27 -33.73 20.61 16.37
CA SER A 27 -34.88 20.04 17.08
C SER A 27 -34.73 18.53 17.32
N SER A 28 -34.96 18.17 18.57
CA SER A 28 -35.26 16.84 19.11
C SER A 28 -36.46 16.18 18.44
N THR A 29 -36.45 14.85 18.28
CA THR A 29 -37.59 13.99 18.64
C THR A 29 -37.11 12.56 18.90
N ASN A 30 -37.10 12.19 20.18
CA ASN A 30 -37.20 10.82 20.65
C ASN A 30 -38.50 10.19 20.14
N LYS A 31 -38.45 8.97 19.59
CA LYS A 31 -39.47 7.95 19.86
C LYS A 31 -38.80 6.58 19.99
N LYS A 32 -38.59 6.17 21.25
CA LYS A 32 -38.64 4.76 21.65
C LYS A 32 -40.08 4.27 21.46
N SER A 33 -40.24 3.06 20.94
CA SER A 33 -41.39 2.21 21.23
C SER A 33 -40.93 0.77 21.06
N ASP A 34 -40.70 0.11 22.19
CA ASP A 34 -40.60 -1.34 22.30
C ASP A 34 -41.96 -1.97 21.98
N THR A 35 -41.98 -3.09 21.26
CA THR A 35 -42.97 -4.16 21.43
C THR A 35 -42.38 -5.47 20.93
N SER A 36 -42.44 -6.46 21.81
CA SER A 36 -41.90 -7.80 21.67
C SER A 36 -42.71 -8.73 20.75
N SER A 37 -42.05 -9.85 20.46
CA SER A 37 -42.55 -11.23 20.29
C SER A 37 -43.05 -11.72 18.92
N GLU A 38 -42.32 -12.78 18.51
CA GLU A 38 -42.77 -14.04 17.90
C GLU A 38 -42.75 -14.21 16.36
N HIS A 39 -41.74 -14.99 15.96
CA HIS A 39 -41.85 -16.25 15.20
C HIS A 39 -42.40 -16.21 13.77
N SER A 40 -41.51 -16.40 12.79
CA SER A 40 -41.77 -17.05 11.48
C SER A 40 -40.39 -17.47 10.95
N GLU A 41 -40.09 -18.76 11.05
CA GLU A 41 -40.09 -19.72 9.92
C GLU A 41 -38.87 -19.57 9.01
N SER A 42 -38.02 -20.60 9.08
CA SER A 42 -36.82 -20.79 8.30
C SER A 42 -37.18 -21.01 6.83
N GLU A 43 -36.83 -20.07 5.96
CA GLU A 43 -36.77 -20.30 4.52
C GLU A 43 -35.31 -20.49 4.12
N ASN A 44 -35.00 -21.74 3.77
CA ASN A 44 -33.73 -22.19 3.25
C ASN A 44 -33.71 -21.88 1.75
N ASP A 45 -33.34 -20.66 1.37
CA ASP A 45 -33.19 -20.28 -0.03
C ASP A 45 -31.77 -20.60 -0.49
N SER A 46 -31.63 -21.77 -1.11
CA SER A 46 -30.40 -22.19 -1.78
C SER A 46 -30.37 -21.57 -3.17
N ASP A 47 -29.85 -20.35 -3.26
CA ASP A 47 -29.52 -19.73 -4.54
C ASP A 47 -28.32 -20.47 -5.18
N ASP A 48 -28.65 -21.45 -6.01
CA ASP A 48 -27.73 -22.12 -6.95
C ASP A 48 -27.42 -21.15 -8.10
N TYR A 49 -26.39 -20.32 -7.92
CA TYR A 49 -25.82 -19.51 -9.00
C TYR A 49 -24.95 -20.42 -9.89
N PRO A 50 -25.27 -20.61 -11.18
CA PRO A 50 -24.37 -21.29 -12.09
C PRO A 50 -23.14 -20.41 -12.34
N TYR A 51 -22.02 -20.79 -11.73
CA TYR A 51 -20.69 -20.29 -12.06
C TYR A 51 -20.38 -20.64 -13.52
N THR A 52 -20.42 -19.63 -14.39
CA THR A 52 -19.84 -19.72 -15.74
C THR A 52 -18.38 -19.27 -15.67
N PRO A 53 -17.39 -20.17 -15.78
CA PRO A 53 -16.00 -19.75 -15.93
C PRO A 53 -15.90 -19.05 -17.29
N SER A 54 -15.62 -17.75 -17.26
CA SER A 54 -15.19 -17.05 -18.47
C SER A 54 -13.71 -17.39 -18.68
N ASP A 55 -13.48 -18.38 -19.53
CA ASP A 55 -12.18 -18.63 -20.15
C ASP A 55 -11.85 -17.46 -21.09
N GLU A 56 -10.98 -16.56 -20.62
CA GLU A 56 -9.96 -15.92 -21.46
C GLU A 56 -8.91 -15.28 -20.54
N SER A 57 -8.11 -16.11 -19.87
CA SER A 57 -6.79 -15.66 -19.42
C SER A 57 -5.87 -15.80 -20.63
N SER A 58 -5.88 -14.78 -21.49
CA SER A 58 -4.75 -14.56 -22.38
C SER A 58 -3.54 -14.33 -21.47
N GLU A 59 -2.71 -15.35 -21.34
CA GLU A 59 -1.40 -15.30 -20.69
C GLU A 59 -0.59 -14.19 -21.37
N GLN A 60 -0.64 -13.00 -20.79
CA GLN A 60 0.14 -11.87 -21.25
C GLN A 60 1.58 -12.17 -20.81
N GLU A 61 2.47 -12.43 -21.78
CA GLU A 61 3.89 -12.63 -21.53
C GLU A 61 4.43 -11.51 -20.65
N ILE A 62 4.82 -11.87 -19.42
CA ILE A 62 5.44 -10.97 -18.44
C ILE A 62 6.85 -10.66 -18.95
N ASN A 63 6.99 -9.58 -19.71
CA ASN A 63 8.26 -9.14 -20.28
C ASN A 63 8.79 -7.90 -19.53
N SER A 64 9.31 -8.11 -18.32
CA SER A 64 10.46 -7.35 -17.79
C SER A 64 10.93 -7.95 -16.46
N ASP A 65 11.77 -8.99 -16.51
CA ASP A 65 12.53 -9.42 -15.32
C ASP A 65 13.61 -8.36 -15.04
N SER A 66 13.35 -7.48 -14.09
CA SER A 66 14.32 -6.49 -13.60
C SER A 66 15.08 -7.06 -12.41
N ARG A 67 16.27 -6.53 -12.11
CA ARG A 67 17.01 -6.89 -10.90
C ARG A 67 16.65 -5.96 -9.75
N VAL A 68 16.67 -6.48 -8.51
CA VAL A 68 16.60 -5.61 -7.32
C VAL A 68 17.67 -4.51 -7.42
N GLY A 69 17.27 -3.27 -7.16
CA GLY A 69 18.05 -2.05 -7.38
C GLY A 69 17.80 -1.35 -8.72
N GLU A 70 17.16 -2.01 -9.69
CA GLU A 70 16.77 -1.39 -10.96
C GLU A 70 15.39 -0.74 -10.90
N SER A 71 15.26 0.41 -11.56
CA SER A 71 13.99 1.13 -11.67
C SER A 71 13.21 0.70 -12.91
N VAL A 72 11.90 0.51 -12.75
CA VAL A 72 10.96 0.30 -13.86
C VAL A 72 10.01 1.49 -13.94
N GLU A 73 9.87 2.07 -15.14
CA GLU A 73 8.91 3.12 -15.44
C GLU A 73 7.65 2.50 -16.08
N PHE A 74 6.50 2.73 -15.46
CA PHE A 74 5.19 2.34 -15.96
C PHE A 74 4.64 3.40 -16.91
N GLU A 75 3.77 3.00 -17.84
CA GLU A 75 3.19 3.90 -18.87
C GLU A 75 2.50 5.15 -18.30
N ASN A 76 2.00 5.09 -17.06
CA ASN A 76 1.34 6.20 -16.40
C ASN A 76 2.30 7.24 -15.79
N GLY A 77 3.62 7.04 -15.90
CA GLY A 77 4.66 7.87 -15.31
C GLY A 77 5.00 7.52 -13.86
N LEU A 78 4.54 6.40 -13.32
CA LEU A 78 5.05 5.88 -12.06
C LEU A 78 6.41 5.24 -12.32
N ILE A 79 7.42 5.56 -11.53
CA ILE A 79 8.69 4.84 -11.54
C ILE A 79 8.84 4.12 -10.19
N VAL A 80 9.11 2.82 -10.23
CA VAL A 80 9.27 1.99 -9.02
C VAL A 80 10.65 1.38 -9.01
N THR A 81 11.28 1.36 -7.84
CA THR A 81 12.52 0.63 -7.57
C THR A 81 12.28 -0.28 -6.38
N ILE A 82 12.61 -1.56 -6.51
CA ILE A 82 12.77 -2.43 -5.35
C ILE A 82 14.20 -2.22 -4.85
N ASP A 83 14.36 -1.50 -3.74
CA ASP A 83 15.65 -1.09 -3.23
C ASP A 83 16.39 -2.26 -2.54
N SER A 84 15.66 -3.09 -1.80
CA SER A 84 16.20 -4.29 -1.16
C SER A 84 15.12 -5.33 -0.89
N VAL A 85 15.56 -6.59 -0.82
CA VAL A 85 14.77 -7.74 -0.35
C VAL A 85 15.69 -8.58 0.53
N GLU A 86 15.35 -8.74 1.80
CA GLU A 86 16.23 -9.40 2.76
C GLU A 86 15.45 -10.17 3.84
N ASP A 87 16.02 -11.27 4.31
CA ASP A 87 15.56 -11.94 5.53
C ASP A 87 15.75 -10.99 6.72
N SER A 88 14.65 -10.70 7.41
CA SER A 88 14.60 -9.77 8.53
C SER A 88 14.86 -10.50 9.84
N SER A 89 15.72 -9.93 10.68
CA SER A 89 15.89 -10.37 12.08
C SER A 89 14.90 -9.68 13.03
N GLU A 90 13.94 -8.92 12.50
CA GLU A 90 12.93 -8.26 13.31
C GLU A 90 11.81 -9.24 13.71
N GLU A 91 11.15 -8.96 14.83
CA GLU A 91 9.99 -9.74 15.27
C GLU A 91 8.78 -9.47 14.35
N PRO A 92 8.04 -10.51 13.93
CA PRO A 92 6.82 -10.38 13.14
C PRO A 92 5.65 -9.84 13.97
N ASN A 93 4.56 -9.44 13.30
CA ASN A 93 3.33 -9.10 14.00
C ASN A 93 2.39 -10.30 14.10
N GLY A 94 2.57 -11.09 15.15
CA GLY A 94 1.81 -12.31 15.40
C GLY A 94 2.63 -13.56 15.07
N ASP A 95 1.93 -14.69 14.97
CA ASP A 95 2.54 -15.96 14.60
C ASP A 95 2.73 -16.02 13.08
N ILE A 96 3.92 -16.43 12.64
CA ILE A 96 4.25 -16.64 11.22
C ILE A 96 4.61 -18.12 10.98
N SER A 97 4.45 -18.55 9.75
CA SER A 97 4.65 -19.95 9.32
C SER A 97 6.09 -20.25 8.94
N GLY A 98 6.83 -19.27 8.43
CA GLY A 98 8.23 -19.38 8.08
C GLY A 98 9.05 -18.27 8.71
N HIS A 99 9.67 -17.44 7.89
CA HIS A 99 10.49 -16.32 8.35
C HIS A 99 10.06 -15.00 7.73
N LEU A 100 10.41 -13.92 8.41
CA LEU A 100 10.04 -12.59 8.01
C LEU A 100 10.99 -12.07 6.93
N VAL A 101 10.45 -11.67 5.78
CA VAL A 101 11.19 -11.04 4.69
C VAL A 101 10.80 -9.57 4.59
N LYS A 102 11.78 -8.68 4.49
CA LYS A 102 11.59 -7.24 4.34
C LYS A 102 11.87 -6.83 2.90
N VAL A 103 10.87 -6.24 2.25
CA VAL A 103 10.98 -5.60 0.94
C VAL A 103 10.95 -4.09 1.14
N VAL A 104 11.99 -3.39 0.69
CA VAL A 104 12.01 -1.93 0.65
C VAL A 104 11.81 -1.48 -0.78
N ALA A 105 10.85 -0.59 -1.02
CA ALA A 105 10.59 -0.06 -2.36
C ALA A 105 10.41 1.45 -2.34
N THR A 106 10.94 2.10 -3.37
CA THR A 106 10.79 3.52 -3.65
C THR A 106 9.83 3.72 -4.81
N PHE A 107 8.81 4.54 -4.58
CA PHE A 107 7.81 4.96 -5.55
C PHE A 107 8.04 6.43 -5.89
N ASP A 108 8.40 6.69 -7.14
CA ASP A 108 8.57 8.04 -7.69
C ASP A 108 7.33 8.39 -8.52
N ASN A 109 6.45 9.21 -7.94
CA ASN A 109 5.17 9.54 -8.54
C ASN A 109 5.31 10.69 -9.54
N GLN A 110 5.69 10.40 -10.78
CA GLN A 110 5.67 11.39 -11.88
C GLN A 110 4.32 11.46 -12.59
N THR A 111 3.29 10.78 -12.06
CA THR A 111 1.93 10.82 -12.61
C THR A 111 1.24 12.17 -12.33
N GLY A 112 0.18 12.48 -13.08
CA GLY A 112 -0.58 13.71 -12.90
C GLY A 112 -1.43 13.79 -11.62
N ASN A 113 -1.49 12.74 -10.80
CA ASN A 113 -2.34 12.68 -9.59
C ASN A 113 -1.57 12.14 -8.37
N PRO A 114 -2.04 12.41 -7.14
CA PRO A 114 -1.50 11.74 -5.95
C PRO A 114 -1.65 10.22 -6.04
N LEU A 115 -0.59 9.50 -5.67
CA LEU A 115 -0.52 8.04 -5.70
C LEU A 115 -0.76 7.46 -4.32
N LYS A 116 -1.76 6.61 -4.16
CA LYS A 116 -1.93 5.80 -2.95
C LYS A 116 -1.08 4.53 -3.05
N VAL A 117 -0.26 4.29 -2.04
CA VAL A 117 0.58 3.09 -1.93
C VAL A 117 0.26 2.40 -0.62
N ASN A 118 0.09 1.09 -0.67
CA ASN A 118 0.01 0.25 0.52
C ASN A 118 0.59 -1.14 0.26
N GLY A 119 0.73 -1.95 1.31
CA GLY A 119 1.35 -3.27 1.22
C GLY A 119 0.68 -4.24 0.24
N HIS A 120 -0.63 -4.13 0.01
CA HIS A 120 -1.33 -5.00 -0.94
C HIS A 120 -0.95 -4.79 -2.41
N ARG A 121 -0.22 -3.72 -2.72
CA ARG A 121 0.31 -3.49 -4.08
C ARG A 121 1.55 -4.32 -4.39
N VAL A 122 2.15 -4.95 -3.38
CA VAL A 122 3.39 -5.69 -3.46
C VAL A 122 3.08 -7.17 -3.20
N SER A 123 3.52 -8.04 -4.11
CA SER A 123 3.51 -9.49 -3.90
C SER A 123 4.94 -10.00 -3.86
N LEU A 124 5.20 -10.96 -2.99
CA LEU A 124 6.49 -11.64 -2.87
C LEU A 124 6.29 -13.13 -3.13
N TYR A 125 7.20 -13.72 -3.89
CA TYR A 125 7.29 -15.17 -4.10
C TYR A 125 8.69 -15.64 -3.71
N ASP A 126 8.76 -16.81 -3.08
CA ASP A 126 9.99 -17.46 -2.67
C ASP A 126 10.65 -18.28 -3.80
N SER A 127 11.76 -18.94 -3.48
CA SER A 127 12.55 -19.74 -4.43
C SER A 127 11.79 -20.91 -5.04
N GLU A 128 10.79 -21.45 -4.34
CA GLU A 128 9.92 -22.53 -4.80
C GLU A 128 8.63 -22.00 -5.44
N ARG A 129 8.55 -20.68 -5.65
CA ARG A 129 7.40 -19.96 -6.24
C ARG A 129 6.14 -20.02 -5.39
N ASN A 130 6.28 -20.25 -4.07
CA ASN A 130 5.15 -20.05 -3.16
C ASN A 130 4.96 -18.55 -2.93
N LYS A 131 3.71 -18.12 -2.85
CA LYS A 131 3.39 -16.74 -2.51
C LYS A 131 3.57 -16.54 -1.00
N ALA A 132 4.38 -15.57 -0.61
CA ALA A 132 4.53 -15.16 0.77
C ALA A 132 3.32 -14.32 1.23
N GLU A 133 2.93 -14.47 2.49
CA GLU A 133 1.79 -13.74 3.06
C GLU A 133 2.24 -12.36 3.55
N LEU A 134 1.44 -11.32 3.31
CA LEU A 134 1.77 -9.97 3.78
C LEU A 134 1.58 -9.92 5.31
N ASP A 135 2.67 -9.66 6.02
CA ASP A 135 2.65 -9.41 7.46
C ASP A 135 2.22 -7.96 7.73
N SER A 136 1.46 -7.77 8.80
CA SER A 136 0.89 -6.45 9.15
C SER A 136 1.83 -5.56 9.97
N LYS A 137 3.04 -6.04 10.27
CA LYS A 137 4.13 -5.28 10.88
C LYS A 137 4.39 -4.01 10.09
N ASP A 138 4.33 -2.89 10.81
CA ASP A 138 4.57 -1.55 10.27
C ASP A 138 3.86 -1.30 8.94
N TYR A 139 2.63 -1.83 8.79
CA TYR A 139 1.90 -1.84 7.53
C TYR A 139 1.95 -0.48 6.84
N TYR A 140 2.69 -0.43 5.74
CA TYR A 140 2.90 0.80 4.99
C TYR A 140 1.63 1.18 4.24
N SER A 141 1.17 2.42 4.44
CA SER A 141 0.05 3.01 3.72
C SER A 141 0.22 4.53 3.65
N GLU A 142 0.53 5.06 2.48
CA GLU A 142 0.78 6.48 2.28
C GLU A 142 0.14 7.01 0.97
N THR A 143 -0.07 8.31 0.91
CA THR A 143 -0.41 9.03 -0.33
C THR A 143 0.77 9.91 -0.74
N ILE A 144 1.42 9.57 -1.85
CA ILE A 144 2.58 10.28 -2.40
C ILE A 144 2.06 11.35 -3.36
N ALA A 145 2.38 12.62 -3.10
CA ALA A 145 1.99 13.73 -3.98
C ALA A 145 2.66 13.63 -5.36
N THR A 146 2.05 14.25 -6.38
CA THR A 146 2.63 14.36 -7.73
C THR A 146 4.00 15.02 -7.69
N GLY A 147 4.96 14.46 -8.43
CA GLY A 147 6.34 14.88 -8.52
C GLY A 147 7.22 14.49 -7.34
N MET A 148 6.68 13.74 -6.37
CA MET A 148 7.39 13.37 -5.14
C MET A 148 7.71 11.87 -5.10
N LYS A 149 8.71 11.53 -4.28
CA LYS A 149 9.10 10.16 -3.95
C LYS A 149 8.61 9.77 -2.56
N GLY A 150 8.26 8.50 -2.39
CA GLY A 150 8.03 7.87 -1.09
C GLY A 150 8.69 6.50 -1.06
N THR A 151 9.23 6.12 0.10
CA THR A 151 9.90 4.83 0.32
C THR A 151 9.19 4.09 1.44
N GLY A 152 8.78 2.86 1.17
CA GLY A 152 8.07 2.00 2.12
C GLY A 152 8.82 0.71 2.38
N ALA A 153 8.67 0.18 3.60
CA ALA A 153 9.05 -1.18 3.94
C ALA A 153 7.79 -2.05 4.05
N PHE A 154 7.86 -3.26 3.49
CA PHE A 154 6.78 -4.23 3.46
C PHE A 154 7.33 -5.54 4.00
N TYR A 155 6.61 -6.18 4.92
CA TYR A 155 7.05 -7.41 5.55
C TYR A 155 6.18 -8.57 5.10
N PHE A 156 6.80 -9.71 4.84
CA PHE A 156 6.13 -10.91 4.37
C PHE A 156 6.55 -12.13 5.19
N ASP A 157 5.61 -13.01 5.48
CA ASP A 157 5.85 -14.36 5.98
C ASP A 157 6.12 -15.29 4.79
N SER A 158 7.38 -15.72 4.65
CA SER A 158 7.85 -16.59 3.57
C SER A 158 8.23 -17.95 4.13
N ILE A 159 7.83 -19.03 3.44
CA ILE A 159 8.18 -20.39 3.85
C ILE A 159 9.62 -20.72 3.43
N GLU A 160 9.96 -20.47 2.17
CA GLU A 160 11.31 -20.73 1.66
C GLU A 160 12.13 -19.45 1.58
N HIS A 161 13.45 -19.64 1.53
CA HIS A 161 14.42 -18.55 1.39
C HIS A 161 14.58 -18.09 -0.06
N ALA A 162 15.44 -17.08 -0.27
CA ALA A 162 15.86 -16.56 -1.57
C ALA A 162 16.31 -17.66 -2.56
N PRO A 163 16.28 -17.40 -3.89
CA PRO A 163 15.94 -16.13 -4.54
C PRO A 163 14.47 -15.75 -4.42
N TYR A 164 14.22 -14.46 -4.25
CA TYR A 164 12.89 -13.87 -4.17
C TYR A 164 12.49 -13.21 -5.48
N SER A 165 11.18 -13.25 -5.77
CA SER A 165 10.55 -12.47 -6.83
C SER A 165 9.54 -11.49 -6.23
N VAL A 166 9.74 -10.20 -6.46
CA VAL A 166 8.80 -9.14 -6.08
C VAL A 166 8.01 -8.71 -7.30
N ILE A 167 6.68 -8.65 -7.17
CA ILE A 167 5.77 -8.24 -8.25
C ILE A 167 4.98 -7.01 -7.82
N ILE A 168 4.99 -5.98 -8.67
CA ILE A 168 4.15 -4.78 -8.53
C ILE A 168 3.56 -4.47 -9.91
N GLY A 169 2.23 -4.62 -10.05
CA GLY A 169 1.59 -4.52 -11.36
C GLY A 169 2.02 -5.66 -12.27
N ASP A 170 2.53 -5.31 -13.44
CA ASP A 170 3.08 -6.21 -14.48
C ASP A 170 4.61 -6.35 -14.41
N ALA A 171 5.29 -5.58 -13.54
CA ALA A 171 6.73 -5.63 -13.38
C ALA A 171 7.16 -6.66 -12.32
N THR A 172 8.25 -7.36 -12.59
CA THR A 172 8.87 -8.34 -11.69
C THR A 172 10.32 -7.97 -11.41
N TRP A 173 10.72 -8.04 -10.14
CA TRP A 173 12.09 -7.88 -9.68
C TRP A 173 12.58 -9.18 -9.05
N ILE A 174 13.74 -9.65 -9.47
CA ILE A 174 14.36 -10.86 -8.91
C ILE A 174 15.61 -10.52 -8.12
N THR A 175 15.79 -11.17 -6.97
CA THR A 175 17.06 -11.16 -6.24
C THR A 175 18.05 -12.12 -6.89
N ASP A 176 19.33 -11.82 -6.79
CA ASP A 176 20.41 -12.73 -7.21
C ASP A 176 20.62 -13.90 -6.24
#